data_AF-A0A822AUH6-F1
#
_entry.id   AF-A0A822AUH6-F1
#
_cell.length_a   1.000
_cell.length_b   1.000
_cell.length_c   1.000
_cell.angle_alpha   90.00
_cell.angle_beta   90.00
_cell.angle_gamma   90.00
#
_symmetry.space_group_name_H-M   'P 1'
#
loop_
_entity.id
_entity.type
_entity.pdbx_description
1 polymer ?
#
loop_
_entity_poly.entity_id
_entity_poly.type
_entity_poly.pdbx_seq_one_letter_code
_entity_poly.pdbx_strand_id
1 'polypeptide(L)'
;TLLGVILVAQPSFIFSSKVSSAVLISSKLRALGLSLSISSAIASAVNVLAFKQLISTSKTIKPSVITLHYCLAVFSFLLAYQLHKQFFLQNRFTFDYVVSWRFLLASTLGTIVIIPNILSQKAIKREHPAVYTLLGSADIIFALILQNIFTTKRSNLFALIGSALVIVSVVILGVSKIIVERRLQKQVELKDIQCMLHDTEEKQ
;
A
#
# COMPACT_ATOMS: atom_id res chain seq x y z
N THR A 1 -14.36 3.71 -4.70
CA THR A 1 -13.04 3.12 -5.02
C THR A 1 -13.12 1.77 -5.74
N LEU A 2 -13.79 0.74 -5.20
CA LEU A 2 -13.80 -0.62 -5.79
C LEU A 2 -14.16 -0.65 -7.28
N LEU A 3 -15.25 0.00 -7.68
CA LEU A 3 -15.66 0.09 -9.09
C LEU A 3 -14.55 0.72 -9.96
N GLY A 4 -13.92 1.79 -9.48
CA GLY A 4 -12.82 2.46 -10.17
C GLY A 4 -11.61 1.56 -10.33
N VAL A 5 -11.27 0.78 -9.29
CA VAL A 5 -10.20 -0.22 -9.34
C VAL A 5 -10.51 -1.33 -10.35
N ILE A 6 -11.77 -1.80 -10.44
CA ILE A 6 -12.18 -2.81 -11.43
C ILE A 6 -12.06 -2.25 -12.86
N LEU A 7 -12.48 -1.00 -13.08
CA LEU A 7 -12.34 -0.32 -14.37
C LEU A 7 -10.87 -0.11 -14.78
N VAL A 8 -10.00 0.16 -13.81
CA VAL A 8 -8.56 0.29 -14.01
C VAL A 8 -7.89 -1.05 -14.29
N ALA A 9 -8.18 -2.07 -13.48
CA ALA A 9 -7.56 -3.39 -13.58
C ALA A 9 -8.03 -4.16 -14.82
N GLN A 10 -9.17 -3.77 -15.40
CA GLN A 10 -9.78 -4.38 -16.58
C GLN A 10 -9.70 -5.92 -16.57
N PRO A 11 -10.24 -6.58 -15.53
CA PRO A 11 -10.03 -8.01 -15.41
C PRO A 11 -10.62 -8.74 -16.62
N SER A 12 -9.86 -9.71 -17.12
CA SER A 12 -10.16 -10.39 -18.37
C SER A 12 -11.49 -11.14 -18.38
N PHE A 13 -12.11 -11.39 -17.21
CA PHE A 13 -13.44 -12.02 -17.13
C PHE A 13 -14.59 -11.05 -17.43
N ILE A 14 -14.42 -9.74 -17.17
CA ILE A 14 -15.44 -8.71 -17.44
C ILE A 14 -15.21 -8.07 -18.80
N PHE A 15 -13.94 -7.75 -19.12
CA PHE A 15 -13.56 -7.00 -20.32
C PHE A 15 -13.13 -7.92 -21.47
N SER A 16 -13.60 -9.17 -21.48
CA SER A 16 -13.29 -10.21 -22.47
C SER A 16 -13.83 -9.86 -23.86
N SER A 17 -13.24 -8.87 -24.52
CA SER A 17 -13.50 -8.58 -25.92
C SER A 17 -12.34 -9.15 -26.75
N LYS A 18 -12.63 -10.25 -27.45
CA LYS A 18 -11.94 -10.78 -28.65
C LYS A 18 -10.44 -11.15 -28.56
N VAL A 19 -9.72 -10.90 -27.47
CA VAL A 19 -8.29 -11.28 -27.30
C VAL A 19 -8.12 -12.68 -26.68
N SER A 20 -9.22 -13.35 -26.33
CA SER A 20 -9.26 -14.69 -25.71
C SER A 20 -8.73 -15.82 -26.61
N SER A 21 -8.43 -15.56 -27.89
CA SER A 21 -7.87 -16.54 -28.81
C SER A 21 -6.36 -16.77 -28.66
N ALA A 22 -5.62 -15.87 -27.98
CA ALA A 22 -4.15 -15.86 -28.06
C ALA A 22 -3.42 -16.52 -26.88
N VAL A 23 -4.07 -16.75 -25.73
CA VAL A 23 -3.43 -17.41 -24.58
C VAL A 23 -4.40 -18.38 -23.90
N LEU A 24 -4.28 -19.65 -24.25
CA LEU A 24 -5.03 -20.77 -23.66
C LEU A 24 -4.48 -21.06 -22.25
N ILE A 25 -4.64 -20.10 -21.32
CA ILE A 25 -4.26 -20.29 -19.92
C ILE A 25 -5.15 -21.37 -19.34
N SER A 26 -4.53 -22.48 -18.89
CA SER A 26 -5.21 -23.56 -18.18
C SER A 26 -6.07 -23.04 -17.04
N SER A 27 -7.29 -23.57 -16.91
CA SER A 27 -8.22 -23.25 -15.82
C SER A 27 -7.59 -23.44 -14.43
N LYS A 28 -6.69 -24.44 -14.29
CA LYS A 28 -5.94 -24.70 -13.05
C LYS A 28 -5.05 -23.54 -12.64
N LEU A 29 -4.33 -22.93 -13.59
CA LEU A 29 -3.45 -21.78 -13.32
C LEU A 29 -4.26 -20.53 -12.92
N ARG A 30 -5.44 -20.33 -13.52
CA ARG A 30 -6.33 -19.23 -13.14
C ARG A 30 -6.85 -19.37 -11.71
N ALA A 31 -7.28 -20.58 -11.33
CA ALA A 31 -7.74 -20.87 -9.97
C ALA A 31 -6.63 -20.65 -8.93
N LEU A 32 -5.40 -21.07 -9.25
CA LEU A 32 -4.22 -20.84 -8.40
C LEU A 32 -3.89 -19.35 -8.28
N GLY A 33 -3.94 -18.59 -9.37
CA GLY A 33 -3.73 -17.14 -9.33
C GLY A 33 -4.77 -16.43 -8.46
N LEU A 34 -6.04 -16.84 -8.57
CA LEU A 34 -7.12 -16.32 -7.75
C LEU A 34 -6.93 -16.65 -6.27
N SER A 35 -6.61 -17.90 -5.92
CA SER A 35 -6.39 -18.29 -4.52
C SER A 35 -5.20 -17.55 -3.91
N LEU A 36 -4.09 -17.41 -4.64
CA LEU A 36 -2.95 -16.62 -4.18
C LEU A 36 -3.30 -15.14 -3.99
N SER A 37 -4.09 -14.55 -4.89
CA SER A 37 -4.51 -13.15 -4.77
C SER A 37 -5.40 -12.91 -3.54
N ILE A 38 -6.32 -13.82 -3.24
CA ILE A 38 -7.20 -13.75 -2.06
C ILE A 38 -6.37 -13.92 -0.79
N SER A 39 -5.51 -14.93 -0.73
CA SER A 39 -4.62 -15.16 0.41
C SER A 39 -3.70 -13.96 0.65
N SER A 40 -3.17 -13.34 -0.41
CA SER A 40 -2.37 -12.13 -0.32
C SER A 40 -3.17 -10.94 0.21
N ALA A 41 -4.40 -10.74 -0.26
CA ALA A 41 -5.27 -9.67 0.22
C ALA A 41 -5.60 -9.84 1.72
N ILE A 42 -5.92 -11.06 2.16
CA ILE A 42 -6.18 -11.38 3.57
C ILE A 42 -4.92 -11.15 4.42
N ALA A 43 -3.77 -11.68 3.99
CA ALA A 43 -2.50 -11.50 4.69
C ALA A 43 -2.13 -10.01 4.82
N SER A 44 -2.35 -9.22 3.76
CA SER A 44 -2.11 -7.77 3.79
C SER A 44 -3.05 -7.05 4.77
N ALA A 45 -4.33 -7.43 4.82
CA ALA A 45 -5.28 -6.85 5.76
C ALA A 45 -4.93 -7.19 7.22
N VAL A 46 -4.61 -8.46 7.49
CA VAL A 46 -4.16 -8.93 8.82
C VAL A 46 -2.89 -8.20 9.22
N ASN A 47 -1.92 -8.04 8.31
CA ASN A 47 -0.68 -7.33 8.60
C ASN A 47 -0.92 -5.88 9.07
N VAL A 48 -1.76 -5.11 8.37
CA VAL A 48 -2.07 -3.73 8.75
C VAL A 48 -2.76 -3.66 10.12
N LEU A 49 -3.72 -4.56 10.37
CA LEU A 49 -4.46 -4.59 11.64
C LEU A 49 -3.57 -5.02 12.81
N ALA A 50 -2.82 -6.12 12.64
CA ALA A 50 -1.89 -6.63 13.64
C ALA A 50 -0.79 -5.62 13.95
N PHE A 51 -0.26 -4.93 12.94
CA PHE A 51 0.74 -3.88 13.14
C PHE A 51 0.17 -2.70 13.94
N LYS A 52 -1.06 -2.25 13.63
CA LYS A 52 -1.70 -1.20 14.42
C LYS A 52 -1.97 -1.64 15.86
N GLN A 53 -2.45 -2.86 16.06
CA GLN A 53 -2.70 -3.42 17.39
C GLN A 53 -1.39 -3.53 18.18
N LEU A 54 -0.31 -4.02 17.56
CA LEU A 54 1.00 -4.11 18.17
C LEU A 54 1.51 -2.74 18.63
N ILE A 55 1.43 -1.71 17.78
CA ILE A 55 1.84 -0.35 18.15
C ILE A 55 0.97 0.23 19.27
N SER A 56 -0.33 -0.03 19.26
CA SER A 56 -1.25 0.48 20.28
C SER A 56 -1.01 -0.17 21.64
N THR A 57 -0.71 -1.47 21.66
CA THR A 57 -0.48 -2.23 22.89
C THR A 57 0.94 -2.02 23.44
N SER A 58 1.95 -1.92 22.57
CA SER A 58 3.34 -1.77 22.98
C SER A 58 3.79 -0.30 22.99
N LYS A 59 3.65 0.36 24.15
CA LYS A 59 4.20 1.72 24.33
C LYS A 59 5.73 1.78 24.28
N THR A 60 6.40 0.66 24.54
CA THR A 60 7.86 0.57 24.68
C THR A 60 8.59 0.31 23.36
N ILE A 61 7.92 -0.33 22.38
CA ILE A 61 8.57 -0.76 21.14
C ILE A 61 8.51 0.37 20.11
N LYS A 62 9.67 0.87 19.71
CA LYS A 62 9.77 1.88 18.64
C LYS A 62 9.44 1.22 17.29
N PRO A 63 8.55 1.78 16.46
CA PRO A 63 8.21 1.22 15.15
C PRO A 63 9.41 0.96 14.25
N SER A 64 10.46 1.79 14.35
CA SER A 64 11.72 1.63 13.62
C SER A 64 12.41 0.28 13.87
N VAL A 65 12.28 -0.27 15.08
CA VAL A 65 12.87 -1.57 15.45
C VAL A 65 12.12 -2.70 14.74
N ILE A 66 10.79 -2.58 14.64
CA ILE A 66 9.96 -3.55 13.92
C ILE A 66 10.30 -3.51 12.42
N THR A 67 10.44 -2.30 11.83
CA THR A 67 10.91 -2.16 10.44
C THR A 67 12.25 -2.82 10.23
N LEU A 68 13.20 -2.60 11.15
CA LEU A 68 14.54 -3.15 11.05
C LEU A 68 14.51 -4.69 11.07
N HIS A 69 13.78 -5.29 12.00
CA HIS A 69 13.63 -6.75 12.05
C HIS A 69 12.97 -7.30 10.79
N TYR A 70 11.93 -6.64 10.28
CA TYR A 70 11.29 -7.02 9.02
C TYR A 70 12.26 -6.95 7.83
N CYS A 71 12.99 -5.84 7.68
CA CYS A 71 13.99 -5.68 6.62
C CYS A 71 15.12 -6.71 6.73
N LEU A 72 15.61 -6.99 7.94
CA LEU A 72 16.63 -8.02 8.18
C LEU A 72 16.11 -9.42 7.85
N ALA A 73 14.88 -9.76 8.23
CA ALA A 73 14.28 -11.05 7.92
C ALA A 73 14.11 -11.25 6.40
N VAL A 74 13.61 -10.22 5.70
CA VAL A 74 13.47 -10.24 4.23
C VAL A 74 14.84 -10.34 3.56
N PHE A 75 15.82 -9.55 4.01
CA PHE A 75 17.18 -9.61 3.48
C PHE A 75 17.81 -10.99 3.66
N SER A 76 17.72 -11.57 4.86
CA SER A 76 18.23 -12.92 5.15
C SER A 76 17.54 -13.98 4.29
N PHE A 77 16.22 -13.89 4.08
CA PHE A 77 15.49 -14.81 3.21
C PHE A 77 15.92 -14.68 1.74
N LEU A 78 16.07 -13.45 1.23
CA LEU A 78 16.53 -13.20 -0.14
C LEU A 78 17.97 -13.67 -0.35
N LEU A 79 18.85 -13.44 0.63
CA LEU A 79 20.23 -13.92 0.59
C LEU A 79 20.26 -15.45 0.57
N ALA A 80 19.49 -16.11 1.46
CA ALA A 80 19.38 -17.56 1.48
C ALA A 80 18.86 -18.12 0.15
N TYR A 81 17.82 -17.50 -0.43
CA TYR A 81 17.30 -17.88 -1.74
C TYR A 81 18.33 -17.70 -2.86
N GLN A 82 19.07 -16.59 -2.86
CA GLN A 82 20.10 -16.33 -3.86
C GLN A 82 21.27 -17.32 -3.76
N LEU A 83 21.74 -17.60 -2.53
CA LEU A 83 22.77 -18.61 -2.29
C LEU A 83 22.27 -20.00 -2.70
N HIS A 84 21.05 -20.39 -2.33
CA HIS A 84 20.46 -21.66 -2.74
C HIS A 84 20.42 -21.79 -4.27
N LYS A 85 19.97 -20.74 -4.97
CA LYS A 85 19.92 -20.74 -6.43
C LYS A 85 21.31 -20.87 -7.06
N GLN A 86 22.31 -20.15 -6.55
CA GLN A 86 23.67 -20.19 -7.10
C GLN A 86 24.37 -21.52 -6.82
N PHE A 87 24.29 -22.02 -5.58
CA PHE A 87 24.94 -23.27 -5.19
C PHE A 87 24.28 -24.50 -5.80
N PHE A 88 22.94 -24.59 -5.79
CA PHE A 88 22.26 -25.83 -6.19
C PHE A 88 21.80 -25.84 -7.65
N LEU A 89 21.39 -24.71 -8.24
CA LEU A 89 20.85 -24.71 -9.60
C LEU A 89 21.87 -24.36 -10.69
N GLN A 90 22.80 -23.44 -10.42
CA GLN A 90 23.70 -22.93 -11.47
C GLN A 90 25.14 -23.42 -11.38
N ASN A 91 25.55 -24.00 -10.25
CA ASN A 91 26.85 -24.67 -10.04
C ASN A 91 28.08 -23.89 -10.58
N ARG A 92 27.97 -22.56 -10.66
CA ARG A 92 29.01 -21.65 -11.16
C ARG A 92 28.95 -20.35 -10.37
N PHE A 93 29.76 -20.28 -9.32
CA PHE A 93 29.97 -19.05 -8.59
C PHE A 93 30.88 -18.14 -9.42
N THR A 94 30.29 -17.22 -10.18
CA THR A 94 31.02 -16.21 -10.95
C THR A 94 30.78 -14.84 -10.32
N PHE A 95 31.87 -14.13 -10.02
CA PHE A 95 31.83 -12.85 -9.30
C PHE A 95 31.10 -11.76 -10.12
N ASP A 96 31.14 -11.86 -11.44
CA ASP A 96 30.39 -10.98 -12.37
C ASP A 96 28.88 -11.00 -12.16
N TYR A 97 28.34 -12.12 -11.63
CA TYR A 97 26.90 -12.21 -11.36
C TYR A 97 26.51 -11.48 -10.07
N VAL A 98 27.43 -11.43 -9.10
CA VAL A 98 27.23 -10.78 -7.79
C VAL A 98 27.25 -9.26 -7.95
N VAL A 99 28.09 -8.73 -8.82
CA VAL A 99 28.16 -7.28 -9.14
C VAL A 99 27.59 -7.00 -10.53
N SER A 100 26.52 -7.70 -10.90
CA SER A 100 25.82 -7.38 -12.14
C SER A 100 25.11 -6.03 -12.02
N TRP A 101 25.03 -5.28 -13.13
CA TRP A 101 24.24 -4.03 -13.18
C TRP A 101 22.79 -4.23 -12.70
N ARG A 102 22.22 -5.40 -12.97
CA ARG A 102 20.88 -5.81 -12.49
C ARG A 102 20.82 -5.88 -10.97
N PHE A 103 21.86 -6.41 -10.33
CA PHE A 103 21.94 -6.46 -8.87
C PHE A 103 22.07 -5.05 -8.28
N LEU A 104 22.90 -4.18 -8.86
CA LEU A 104 23.03 -2.78 -8.42
C LEU A 104 21.69 -2.02 -8.52
N LEU A 105 20.97 -2.19 -9.63
CA LEU A 105 19.66 -1.58 -9.84
C LEU A 105 18.62 -2.14 -8.86
N ALA A 106 18.59 -3.45 -8.65
CA ALA A 106 17.71 -4.08 -7.66
C ALA A 106 18.02 -3.62 -6.23
N SER A 107 19.30 -3.49 -5.87
CA SER A 107 19.75 -2.98 -4.58
C SER A 107 19.29 -1.52 -4.37
N THR A 108 19.42 -0.68 -5.39
CA THR A 108 18.99 0.72 -5.35
C THR A 108 17.47 0.85 -5.25
N LEU A 109 16.72 0.04 -5.98
CA LEU A 109 15.25 -0.02 -5.82
C LEU A 109 14.87 -0.47 -4.40
N GLY A 110 15.59 -1.46 -3.86
CA GLY A 110 15.37 -1.95 -2.50
C GLY A 110 15.58 -0.87 -1.45
N THR A 111 16.65 -0.07 -1.56
CA THR A 111 16.91 1.03 -0.61
C THR A 111 15.87 2.15 -0.73
N ILE A 112 15.43 2.47 -1.94
CA ILE A 112 14.37 3.47 -2.17
C ILE A 112 13.06 3.05 -1.49
N VAL A 113 12.72 1.76 -1.50
CA VAL A 113 11.49 1.21 -0.89
C VAL A 113 11.49 1.31 0.65
N ILE A 114 12.64 1.47 1.29
CA ILE A 114 12.70 1.65 2.76
C ILE A 114 12.01 2.95 3.19
N ILE A 115 12.16 4.02 2.42
CA ILE A 115 11.59 5.34 2.73
C ILE A 115 10.05 5.30 2.81
N PRO A 116 9.31 4.87 1.75
CA PRO A 116 7.87 4.77 1.82
C PRO A 116 7.41 3.77 2.88
N ASN A 117 8.15 2.69 3.15
CA ASN A 117 7.81 1.78 4.26
C ASN A 117 7.85 2.48 5.62
N ILE A 118 8.87 3.29 5.91
CA ILE A 118 8.95 4.06 7.16
C ILE A 118 7.81 5.09 7.24
N LEU A 119 7.52 5.79 6.14
CA LEU A 119 6.44 6.76 6.08
C LEU A 119 5.07 6.10 6.28
N SER A 120 4.83 4.96 5.65
CA SER A 120 3.62 4.16 5.79
C SER A 120 3.42 3.69 7.23
N GLN A 121 4.48 3.25 7.92
CA GLN A 121 4.38 2.86 9.32
C GLN A 121 4.06 4.05 10.23
N LYS A 122 4.65 5.22 9.98
CA LYS A 122 4.29 6.46 10.68
C LYS A 122 2.84 6.87 10.41
N ALA A 123 2.36 6.67 9.18
CA ALA A 123 0.97 6.95 8.80
C ALA A 123 0.02 6.00 9.52
N ILE A 124 0.26 4.67 9.53
CA ILE A 124 -0.58 3.69 10.23
C ILE A 124 -0.66 3.99 11.73
N LYS A 125 0.42 4.51 12.34
CA LYS A 125 0.41 4.92 13.75
C LYS A 125 -0.51 6.10 14.02
N ARG A 126 -0.58 7.07 13.10
CA ARG A 126 -1.35 8.31 13.28
C ARG A 126 -2.80 8.18 12.82
N GLU A 127 -3.04 7.38 11.80
CA GLU A 127 -4.30 7.35 11.06
C GLU A 127 -5.11 6.09 11.33
N HIS A 128 -6.39 6.15 10.99
CA HIS A 128 -7.25 4.96 11.00
C HIS A 128 -6.83 3.99 9.87
N PRO A 129 -6.75 2.66 10.10
CA PRO A 129 -6.32 1.69 9.08
C PRO A 129 -7.11 1.80 7.78
N ALA A 130 -8.42 2.02 7.90
CA ALA A 130 -9.29 2.16 6.74
C ALA A 130 -8.94 3.38 5.86
N VAL A 131 -8.49 4.49 6.47
CA VAL A 131 -8.06 5.68 5.71
C VAL A 131 -6.72 5.40 5.05
N TYR A 132 -5.79 4.74 5.76
CA TYR A 132 -4.51 4.33 5.22
C TYR A 132 -4.64 3.38 4.02
N THR A 133 -5.44 2.30 4.15
CA THR A 133 -5.63 1.33 3.06
C THR A 133 -6.32 1.95 1.85
N LEU A 134 -7.25 2.87 2.09
CA LEU A 134 -7.87 3.65 1.02
C LEU A 134 -6.84 4.55 0.31
N LEU A 135 -5.98 5.26 1.05
CA LEU A 135 -4.94 6.10 0.45
C LEU A 135 -3.95 5.28 -0.37
N GLY A 136 -3.60 4.07 0.09
CA GLY A 136 -2.76 3.13 -0.68
C GLY A 136 -3.38 2.72 -2.02
N SER A 137 -4.71 2.78 -2.18
CA SER A 137 -5.33 2.55 -3.49
C SER A 137 -5.06 3.67 -4.50
N ALA A 138 -4.62 4.86 -4.04
CA ALA A 138 -4.20 5.95 -4.91
C ALA A 138 -2.86 5.69 -5.60
N ASP A 139 -2.02 4.80 -5.06
CA ASP A 139 -0.73 4.43 -5.67
C ASP A 139 -0.93 3.83 -7.07
N ILE A 140 -2.03 3.09 -7.27
CA ILE A 140 -2.43 2.55 -8.58
C ILE A 140 -2.66 3.67 -9.59
N ILE A 141 -3.26 4.78 -9.16
CA ILE A 141 -3.52 5.93 -10.03
C ILE A 141 -2.22 6.64 -10.38
N PHE A 142 -1.35 6.86 -9.39
CA PHE A 142 -0.05 7.47 -9.63
C PHE A 142 0.79 6.62 -10.59
N ALA A 143 0.76 5.30 -10.45
CA ALA A 143 1.42 4.39 -11.37
C ALA A 143 0.90 4.56 -12.81
N LEU A 144 -0.42 4.69 -13.01
CA LEU A 144 -1.00 4.93 -14.34
C LEU A 144 -0.63 6.31 -14.92
N ILE A 145 -0.63 7.35 -14.09
CA ILE A 145 -0.23 8.70 -14.51
C ILE A 145 1.24 8.68 -14.94
N LEU A 146 2.12 8.10 -14.11
CA LEU A 146 3.54 7.96 -14.43
C LEU A 146 3.76 7.12 -15.69
N GLN A 147 3.00 6.03 -15.86
CA GLN A 147 3.05 5.22 -17.07
C GLN A 147 2.69 6.05 -18.31
N ASN A 148 1.65 6.87 -18.26
CA ASN A 148 1.26 7.73 -19.39
C ASN A 148 2.28 8.84 -19.69
N ILE A 149 2.97 9.35 -18.67
CA ILE A 149 3.99 10.40 -18.85
C ILE A 149 5.28 9.81 -19.44
N PHE A 150 5.74 8.68 -18.91
CA PHE A 150 7.05 8.11 -19.25
C PHE A 150 7.01 7.02 -20.34
N THR A 151 5.84 6.48 -20.68
CA THR A 151 5.70 5.42 -21.69
C THR A 151 4.84 5.92 -22.86
N THR A 152 5.20 5.52 -24.09
CA THR A 152 4.43 5.82 -25.32
C THR A 152 3.11 5.03 -25.44
N LYS A 153 2.84 4.11 -24.51
CA LYS A 153 1.61 3.31 -24.49
C LYS A 153 0.48 4.16 -23.93
N ARG A 154 -0.47 4.52 -24.79
CA ARG A 154 -1.68 5.24 -24.38
C ARG A 154 -2.56 4.38 -23.49
N SER A 155 -3.07 4.95 -22.40
CA SER A 155 -4.07 4.32 -21.55
C SER A 155 -5.41 4.17 -22.25
N ASN A 156 -6.11 3.07 -21.97
CA ASN A 156 -7.49 2.85 -22.40
C ASN A 156 -8.44 3.85 -21.73
N LEU A 157 -9.52 4.23 -22.43
CA LEU A 157 -10.56 5.13 -21.90
C LEU A 157 -11.14 4.63 -20.57
N PHE A 158 -11.35 3.32 -20.43
CA PHE A 158 -11.82 2.73 -19.18
C PHE A 158 -10.84 2.90 -18.01
N ALA A 159 -9.53 2.82 -18.27
CA ALA A 159 -8.52 3.07 -17.25
C ALA A 159 -8.53 4.54 -16.81
N LEU A 160 -8.74 5.47 -17.76
CA LEU A 160 -8.90 6.89 -17.48
C LEU A 160 -10.15 7.14 -16.59
N ILE A 161 -11.32 6.64 -16.99
CA ILE A 161 -12.57 6.79 -16.22
C ILE A 161 -12.43 6.15 -14.83
N GLY A 162 -11.84 4.96 -14.75
CA GLY A 162 -11.58 4.27 -13.50
C GLY A 162 -10.69 5.09 -12.58
N SER A 163 -9.60 5.65 -13.10
CA SER A 163 -8.68 6.51 -12.33
C SER A 163 -9.36 7.78 -11.82
N ALA A 164 -10.17 8.46 -12.65
CA ALA A 164 -10.95 9.62 -12.24
C ALA A 164 -11.93 9.27 -11.10
N LEU A 165 -12.61 8.12 -11.18
CA LEU A 165 -13.54 7.66 -10.15
C LEU A 165 -12.82 7.37 -8.82
N VAL A 166 -11.60 6.83 -8.85
CA VAL A 166 -10.80 6.63 -7.63
C VAL A 166 -10.33 7.98 -7.07
N ILE A 167 -9.86 8.92 -7.90
CA ILE A 167 -9.45 10.27 -7.46
C ILE A 167 -10.61 10.98 -6.76
N VAL A 168 -11.78 11.04 -7.39
CA VAL A 168 -12.98 11.66 -6.81
C VAL A 168 -13.32 11.02 -5.47
N SER A 169 -13.24 9.68 -5.37
CA SER A 169 -13.49 8.97 -4.13
C SER A 169 -12.50 9.35 -3.01
N VAL A 170 -11.21 9.54 -3.33
CA VAL A 170 -10.19 9.97 -2.37
C VAL A 170 -10.43 11.42 -1.93
N VAL A 171 -10.78 12.31 -2.86
CA VAL A 171 -11.09 13.72 -2.56
C VAL A 171 -12.31 13.83 -1.64
N ILE A 172 -13.39 13.10 -1.92
CA ILE A 172 -14.60 13.09 -1.08
C ILE A 172 -14.25 12.65 0.34
N LEU A 173 -13.43 11.61 0.50
CA LEU A 173 -13.04 11.10 1.82
C LEU A 173 -12.10 12.06 2.56
N GLY A 174 -11.18 12.70 1.84
CA GLY A 174 -10.33 13.76 2.39
C GLY A 174 -11.13 14.97 2.89
N VAL A 175 -12.07 15.47 2.08
CA VAL A 175 -12.94 16.60 2.45
C VAL A 175 -13.84 16.24 3.63
N SER A 176 -14.47 15.06 3.60
CA SER A 176 -15.31 14.57 4.70
C SER A 176 -14.55 14.54 6.02
N LYS A 177 -13.31 14.02 6.02
CA LYS A 177 -12.45 14.01 7.20
C LYS A 177 -12.14 15.41 7.72
N ILE A 178 -11.76 16.35 6.85
CA ILE A 178 -11.46 17.74 7.23
C ILE A 178 -12.68 18.40 7.87
N ILE A 179 -13.88 18.16 7.35
CA ILE A 179 -15.12 18.70 7.90
C ILE A 179 -15.39 18.14 9.30
N VAL A 180 -15.23 16.83 9.49
CA VAL A 180 -15.44 16.17 10.79
C VAL A 180 -14.45 16.68 11.83
N GLU A 181 -13.17 16.81 11.48
CA GLU A 181 -12.12 17.29 12.37
C GLU A 181 -12.36 18.75 12.81
N ARG A 182 -12.76 19.62 11.87
CA ARG A 182 -13.15 21.00 12.19
C ARG A 182 -14.36 21.08 13.12
N ARG A 183 -15.34 20.17 12.96
CA ARG A 183 -16.51 20.12 13.86
C ARG A 183 -16.12 19.69 15.27
N LEU A 184 -15.20 18.71 15.38
CA LEU A 184 -14.69 18.25 16.66
C LEU A 184 -13.92 19.34 17.40
N GLN A 185 -13.06 20.08 16.70
CA GLN A 185 -12.31 21.21 17.27
C GLN A 185 -13.23 22.27 17.86
N LYS A 186 -14.26 22.69 17.12
CA LYS A 186 -15.25 23.66 17.60
C LYS A 186 -15.99 23.18 18.85
N GLN A 187 -16.26 21.88 18.97
CA GLN A 187 -16.91 21.32 20.16
C GLN A 187 -15.99 21.31 21.39
N VAL A 188 -14.68 21.12 21.20
CA VAL A 188 -13.70 21.22 22.29
C VAL A 188 -13.58 22.66 22.76
N GLU A 189 -13.43 23.62 21.84
CA GLU A 189 -13.40 25.06 22.17
C GLU A 189 -14.65 25.52 22.93
N LEU A 190 -15.84 25.06 22.52
CA LEU A 190 -17.09 25.37 23.22
C LEU A 190 -17.14 24.80 24.64
N LYS A 191 -16.61 23.58 24.87
CA LYS A 191 -16.53 22.98 26.20
C LYS A 191 -15.55 23.71 27.11
N ASP A 192 -14.40 24.13 26.59
CA ASP A 192 -13.41 24.89 27.34
C ASP A 192 -13.97 26.25 27.79
N ILE A 193 -14.75 26.92 26.92
CA ILE A 193 -15.47 28.16 27.27
C ILE A 193 -16.51 27.92 28.37
N GLN A 194 -17.29 26.82 28.28
CA GLN A 194 -18.27 26.48 29.31
C GLN A 194 -17.62 26.17 30.67
N CYS A 195 -16.48 25.49 30.70
CA CYS A 195 -15.73 25.26 31.94
C CYS A 195 -15.23 26.57 32.56
N MET A 196 -14.70 27.50 31.77
CA MET A 196 -14.25 28.80 32.29
C MET A 196 -15.39 29.67 32.85
N LEU A 197 -16.59 29.57 32.26
CA LEU A 197 -17.77 30.27 32.79
C LEU A 197 -18.22 29.69 34.15
N HIS A 198 -18.24 28.37 34.28
CA HIS A 198 -18.61 27.71 35.55
C HIS A 198 -17.63 28.05 36.69
N ASP A 199 -16.32 28.09 36.41
CA ASP A 199 -15.30 28.51 37.39
C ASP A 199 -15.43 29.97 37.82
N THR A 200 -16.09 30.80 37.01
CA THR A 200 -16.32 32.21 37.32
C THR A 200 -17.54 32.38 38.23
N GLU A 201 -18.58 31.55 38.05
CA GLU A 201 -19.77 31.54 38.91
C GLU A 201 -19.48 31.03 40.33
N GLU A 202 -18.62 30.02 40.50
CA GLU A 202 -18.26 29.52 41.84
C GLU A 202 -17.46 30.51 42.71
N LYS A 203 -16.90 31.56 42.11
CA LYS A 203 -16.09 32.56 42.82
C LYS A 203 -16.88 33.78 43.28
N GLN A 204 -18.15 33.88 42.91
CA GLN A 204 -19.05 34.97 43.34
C GLN A 204 -19.91 34.52 44.53
#